data_AF-A0A967L721-F1
#
_entry.id   AF-A0A967L721-F1
#
_cell.length_a   1.000
_cell.length_b   1.000
_cell.length_c   1.000
_cell.angle_alpha   90.00
_cell.angle_beta   90.00
_cell.angle_gamma   90.00
#
_symmetry.space_group_name_H-M   'P 1'
#
loop_
_entity.id
_entity.type
_entity.pdbx_description
1 polymer ?
#
loop_
_entity_poly.entity_id
_entity_poly.type
_entity_poly.pdbx_seq_one_letter_code
_entity_poly.pdbx_strand_id
1 'polypeptide(L)' 'MEAIEFRGYTEAEKLEIAKRFLLPRQIRQNGLQAEQLTVSDGAIQEIVATYT' A
#
# COMPACT_ATOMS: atom_id res chain seq x y z
N MET A 1 -0.67 30.82 10.98
CA MET A 1 -0.39 29.58 10.22
C MET A 1 -1.76 28.98 9.94
N GLU A 2 -2.16 28.88 8.68
CA GLU A 2 -3.45 28.28 8.32
C GLU A 2 -3.37 26.76 8.51
N ALA A 3 -4.42 26.17 9.10
CA ALA A 3 -4.50 24.73 9.28
C ALA A 3 -5.03 24.08 7.99
N ILE A 4 -4.31 23.11 7.46
CA ILE A 4 -4.75 22.29 6.33
C ILE A 4 -5.21 20.93 6.87
N GLU A 5 -6.47 20.59 6.63
CA GLU A 5 -7.01 19.28 7.00
C GLU A 5 -6.80 18.26 5.90
N PHE A 6 -6.26 17.10 6.26
CA PHE A 6 -6.14 15.96 5.36
C PHE A 6 -7.10 14.86 5.81
N ARG A 7 -7.96 14.43 4.90
CA ARG A 7 -8.84 13.28 5.14
C ARG A 7 -8.04 11.98 4.98
N GLY A 8 -8.43 10.97 5.74
CA GLY A 8 -7.94 9.61 5.56
C GLY A 8 -8.42 8.99 4.25
N TYR A 9 -7.89 7.81 3.97
CA TYR A 9 -8.22 7.05 2.76
C TYR A 9 -9.23 5.94 3.07
N THR A 10 -10.15 5.71 2.15
CA THR A 10 -11.01 4.52 2.10
C THR A 10 -10.17 3.26 1.84
N GLU A 11 -10.72 2.08 2.13
CA GLU A 11 -10.03 0.81 1.88
C GLU A 11 -9.63 0.63 0.41
N ALA A 12 -10.51 1.03 -0.52
CA ALA A 12 -10.25 1.00 -1.96
C ALA A 12 -9.10 1.93 -2.36
N GLU A 13 -9.06 3.14 -1.79
CA GLU A 13 -7.95 4.07 -2.01
C GLU A 13 -6.64 3.53 -1.42
N LYS A 14 -6.67 2.96 -0.20
CA LYS A 14 -5.50 2.32 0.41
C LYS A 14 -4.96 1.19 -0.45
N LEU A 15 -5.83 0.35 -1.01
CA LEU A 15 -5.45 -0.75 -1.91
C LEU A 15 -4.72 -0.22 -3.16
N GLU A 16 -5.27 0.80 -3.82
CA GLU A 16 -4.64 1.38 -5.00
C GLU A 16 -3.31 2.07 -4.67
N ILE A 17 -3.22 2.78 -3.54
CA ILE A 17 -1.96 3.40 -3.08
C ILE A 17 -0.93 2.31 -2.79
N ALA A 18 -1.32 1.22 -2.13
CA ALA A 18 -0.44 0.12 -1.80
C ALA A 18 0.13 -0.53 -3.07
N LYS A 19 -0.71 -0.83 -4.05
CA LYS A 19 -0.30 -1.46 -5.32
C LYS A 19 0.58 -0.55 -6.16
N ARG A 20 0.21 0.72 -6.30
CA ARG A 20 0.91 1.66 -7.21
C ARG A 20 2.21 2.19 -6.63
N PHE A 21 2.28 2.38 -5.31
CA PHE A 21 3.37 3.11 -4.69
C PHE A 21 4.07 2.33 -3.59
N LEU A 22 3.34 1.79 -2.62
CA LEU A 22 3.97 1.25 -1.40
C LEU A 22 4.68 -0.07 -1.65
N LEU A 23 4.00 -1.05 -2.27
CA LEU A 23 4.56 -2.37 -2.54
C LEU A 23 5.77 -2.30 -3.49
N PRO A 24 5.73 -1.59 -4.63
CA PRO A 24 6.90 -1.45 -5.50
C PRO A 24 8.06 -0.74 -4.80
N ARG A 25 7.76 0.25 -3.94
CA ARG A 25 8.79 0.94 -3.14
C ARG A 25 9.44 -0.02 -2.14
N GLN A 26 8.66 -0.85 -1.46
CA GLN A 26 9.17 -1.84 -0.50
C GLN A 26 10.02 -2.92 -1.18
N ILE A 27 9.58 -3.45 -2.32
CA ILE A 27 10.36 -4.41 -3.12
C ILE A 27 11.76 -3.84 -3.43
N ARG A 28 11.82 -2.60 -3.94
CA ARG A 28 13.10 -1.93 -4.23
C ARG A 28 13.94 -1.68 -2.97
N GLN A 29 13.33 -1.19 -1.90
CA GLN A 29 14.04 -0.85 -0.66
C GLN A 29 14.64 -2.07 0.05
N ASN A 30 14.03 -3.24 -0.13
CA ASN A 30 14.52 -4.51 0.42
C ASN A 30 15.44 -5.26 -0.56
N GLY A 31 15.82 -4.66 -1.69
CA GLY A 31 16.72 -5.28 -2.67
C GLY A 31 16.12 -6.48 -3.41
N LEU A 32 14.80 -6.61 -3.43
CA LEU A 32 14.10 -7.67 -4.14
C LEU A 32 13.86 -7.29 -5.61
N GLN A 33 13.99 -8.28 -6.48
CA GLN A 33 13.51 -8.23 -7.86
C GLN A 33 12.00 -8.50 -7.89
N ALA A 34 11.30 -8.04 -8.93
CA ALA A 34 9.85 -8.18 -9.03
C ALA A 34 9.37 -9.64 -9.10
N GLU A 35 10.21 -10.54 -9.62
CA GLU A 35 9.92 -11.96 -9.79
C GLU A 35 10.11 -12.74 -8.48
N GLN A 36 10.82 -12.17 -7.50
CA GLN A 36 11.10 -12.84 -6.21
C GLN A 36 9.94 -12.71 -5.23
N LEU A 37 9.03 -11.75 -5.43
CA LEU A 37 7.89 -11.53 -4.55
C LEU A 37 6.69 -11.05 -5.36
N THR A 38 5.61 -11.85 -5.34
CA THR A 38 4.29 -11.42 -5.79
C THR A 38 3.35 -11.40 -4.60
N VAL A 39 2.65 -10.28 -4.40
CA VAL A 39 1.60 -10.14 -3.38
C VAL A 39 0.27 -10.00 -4.13
N SER A 40 -0.70 -10.84 -3.79
CA SER A 40 -2.02 -10.78 -4.42
C SER A 40 -2.81 -9.58 -3.92
N ASP A 41 -3.73 -9.09 -4.74
CA ASP A 41 -4.65 -8.02 -4.34
C ASP A 41 -5.45 -8.39 -3.08
N GLY A 42 -5.87 -9.66 -2.97
CA GLY A 42 -6.58 -10.17 -1.79
C GLY A 42 -5.76 -10.10 -0.51
N ALA A 43 -4.46 -10.37 -0.57
CA ALA A 43 -3.58 -10.26 0.60
C ALA A 43 -3.43 -8.80 1.05
N ILE A 44 -3.33 -7.85 0.11
CA ILE A 44 -3.27 -6.42 0.44
C ILE A 44 -4.62 -5.95 1.03
N GLN A 45 -5.74 -6.41 0.48
CA GLN A 45 -7.07 -6.13 1.02
C GLN A 45 -7.24 -6.64 2.45
N GLU A 46 -6.81 -7.87 2.73
CA GLU A 46 -6.87 -8.44 4.08
C GLU A 46 -6.03 -7.62 5.07
N ILE A 47 -4.81 -7.23 4.69
CA ILE A 47 -3.97 -6.35 5.51
C ILE A 47 -4.69 -5.04 5.84
N VAL A 48 -5.26 -4.38 4.83
CA VAL A 48 -5.97 -3.11 4.98
C VAL A 48 -7.21 -3.25 5.87
N ALA A 49 -7.92 -4.37 5.81
CA ALA A 49 -9.18 -4.57 6.53
C ALA A 49 -9.00 -5.09 7.96
N THR A 50 -7.92 -5.85 8.23
CA THR A 50 -7.81 -6.62 9.48
C THR A 50 -6.57 -6.32 10.31
N TYR A 51 -5.54 -5.68 9.73
CA TYR A 51 -4.28 -5.41 10.42
C TYR A 51 -3.96 -3.92 10.58
N THR A 52 -4.80 -3.01 10.09
CA THR A 52 -4.63 -1.54 10.21
C THR A 52 -5.95 -0.79 10.24
#